data_AF-A0A1F9MI83-F1
#
_entry.id   AF-A0A1F9MI83-F1
#
_cell.length_a   1.000
_cell.length_b   1.000
_cell.length_c   1.000
_cell.angle_alpha   90.00
_cell.angle_beta   90.00
_cell.angle_gamma   90.00
#
_symmetry.space_group_name_H-M   'P 1'
#
loop_
_entity.id
_entity.type
_entity.pdbx_description
1 polymer ?
#
loop_
_entity_poly.entity_id
_entity_poly.type
_entity_poly.pdbx_seq_one_letter_code
_entity_poly.pdbx_strand_id
1 'polypeptide(L)'
;MVGAAWFVGKQELQAYLRERFSPAVFLPLSLLLSLAVELGRKGELSLSSTLTLTLVLLLPLLGLRILDDYHDVELDRLRTPDRVLGRSANPRAYLRISHLLLLCSWIGASLLQSSLVPLLGGLLLTALLHAWYTRLRRKLSSIHAAALCLHCKYPGLVLALSLCSGEGSGSRLAPILPAVLSVTLLYEFLHDTRYRQAAPLLTFCWCLTLLLLLLGLLANLAGVL
;
A
#
# COMPACT_ATOMS: atom_id res chain seq x y z
N MET A 1 21.00 30.98 6.73
CA MET A 1 19.66 30.78 7.33
C MET A 1 19.13 29.38 6.98
N VAL A 2 19.51 28.34 7.73
CA VAL A 2 19.22 26.92 7.42
C VAL A 2 18.11 26.31 8.33
N GLY A 3 17.48 27.12 9.19
CA GLY A 3 16.63 26.60 10.28
C GLY A 3 15.19 26.20 9.94
N ALA A 4 14.60 26.66 8.82
CA ALA A 4 13.16 26.50 8.58
C ALA A 4 12.76 25.30 7.68
N ALA A 5 13.74 24.59 7.09
CA ALA A 5 13.47 23.63 6.01
C ALA A 5 12.96 22.24 6.46
N TRP A 6 12.63 22.06 7.74
CA TRP A 6 12.31 20.75 8.32
C TRP A 6 10.84 20.53 8.69
N PHE A 7 10.06 21.59 8.86
CA PHE A 7 8.75 21.47 9.49
C PHE A 7 7.62 21.74 8.50
N VAL A 8 6.72 20.76 8.38
CA VAL A 8 5.35 21.00 7.92
C VAL A 8 4.60 21.63 9.08
N GLY A 9 3.93 22.76 8.86
CA GLY A 9 3.13 23.39 9.90
C GLY A 9 2.03 22.44 10.39
N LYS A 10 1.75 22.41 11.70
CA LYS A 10 0.71 21.54 12.29
C LYS A 10 -0.64 21.65 11.55
N GLN A 11 -1.04 22.87 11.22
CA GLN A 11 -2.29 23.13 10.49
C GLN A 11 -2.26 22.56 9.07
N GLU A 12 -1.12 22.65 8.39
CA GLU A 12 -0.94 22.12 7.03
C GLU A 12 -0.98 20.58 7.04
N LEU A 13 -0.28 19.94 8.00
CA LEU A 13 -0.33 18.49 8.16
C LEU A 13 -1.74 18.01 8.50
N GLN A 14 -2.46 18.71 9.38
CA GLN A 14 -3.86 18.40 9.68
C GLN A 14 -4.77 18.55 8.46
N ALA A 15 -4.58 19.59 7.65
CA ALA A 15 -5.31 19.77 6.41
C ALA A 15 -5.01 18.62 5.43
N TYR A 16 -3.75 18.22 5.29
CA TYR A 16 -3.33 17.09 4.46
C TYR A 16 -4.00 15.79 4.91
N LEU A 17 -3.98 15.48 6.21
CA LEU A 17 -4.60 14.27 6.74
C LEU A 17 -6.11 14.25 6.53
N ARG A 18 -6.79 15.39 6.68
CA ARG A 18 -8.23 15.49 6.38
C ARG A 18 -8.54 15.30 4.89
N GLU A 19 -7.68 15.82 4.01
CA GLU A 19 -7.84 15.71 2.57
C GLU A 19 -7.59 14.27 2.08
N ARG A 20 -6.54 13.60 2.59
CA ARG A 20 -6.02 12.35 2.00
C ARG A 20 -6.20 11.11 2.85
N PHE A 21 -6.46 11.24 4.16
CA PHE A 21 -6.54 10.11 5.10
C PHE A 21 -7.94 10.01 5.73
N SER A 22 -8.96 9.79 4.90
CA SER A 22 -10.31 9.52 5.39
C SER A 22 -10.33 8.15 6.11
N PRO A 23 -10.70 8.07 7.40
CA PRO A 23 -10.76 6.80 8.12
C PRO A 23 -11.71 5.79 7.47
N ALA A 24 -12.80 6.26 6.86
CA ALA A 24 -13.78 5.43 6.14
C ALA A 24 -13.16 4.68 4.95
N VAL A 25 -12.04 5.19 4.44
CA VAL A 25 -11.30 4.65 3.30
C VAL A 25 -10.18 3.76 3.86
N PHE A 26 -9.30 4.30 4.70
CA PHE A 26 -8.09 3.58 5.13
C PHE A 26 -8.34 2.41 6.09
N LEU A 27 -9.37 2.48 6.94
CA LEU A 27 -9.63 1.44 7.94
C LEU A 27 -10.12 0.13 7.30
N PRO A 28 -11.08 0.12 6.34
CA PRO A 28 -11.42 -1.10 5.60
C PRO A 28 -10.23 -1.70 4.84
N LEU A 29 -9.40 -0.84 4.24
CA LEU A 29 -8.22 -1.30 3.50
C LEU A 29 -7.20 -1.95 4.45
N SER A 30 -6.90 -1.33 5.59
CA SER A 30 -5.96 -1.92 6.57
C SER A 30 -6.50 -3.22 7.16
N LEU A 31 -7.82 -3.31 7.41
CA LEU A 31 -8.46 -4.54 7.87
C LEU A 31 -8.33 -5.66 6.82
N LEU A 32 -8.60 -5.35 5.55
CA LEU A 32 -8.47 -6.30 4.46
C LEU A 32 -7.04 -6.84 4.33
N LEU A 33 -6.04 -5.95 4.38
CA LEU A 33 -4.65 -6.34 4.31
C LEU A 33 -4.22 -7.15 5.54
N SER A 34 -4.76 -6.83 6.72
CA SER A 34 -4.51 -7.62 7.94
C SER A 34 -5.06 -9.04 7.82
N LEU A 35 -6.29 -9.17 7.33
CA LEU A 35 -6.90 -10.47 7.07
C LEU A 35 -6.10 -11.26 6.03
N ALA A 36 -5.63 -10.61 4.96
CA ALA A 36 -4.78 -11.24 3.96
C ALA A 36 -3.45 -11.75 4.56
N VAL A 37 -2.84 -10.98 5.46
CA VAL A 37 -1.64 -11.43 6.20
C VAL A 37 -1.98 -12.64 7.08
N GLU A 38 -3.04 -12.57 7.88
CA GLU A 38 -3.44 -13.66 8.79
C GLU A 38 -3.79 -14.96 8.04
N LEU A 39 -4.54 -14.88 6.94
CA LEU A 39 -4.84 -16.03 6.07
C LEU A 39 -3.58 -16.63 5.43
N GLY A 40 -2.54 -15.82 5.24
CA GLY A 40 -1.24 -16.26 4.74
C GLY A 40 -0.42 -17.04 5.77
N ARG A 41 -0.72 -16.92 7.07
CA ARG A 41 0.01 -17.60 8.17
C ARG A 41 -0.51 -19.04 8.35
N LYS A 42 0.29 -19.91 8.99
CA LYS A 42 -0.20 -21.21 9.49
C LYS A 42 -0.72 -20.99 10.90
N GLY A 43 -2.03 -20.96 11.05
CA GLY A 43 -2.66 -20.83 12.36
C GLY A 43 -4.13 -20.56 12.24
N GLU A 44 -4.79 -20.50 13.39
CA GLU A 44 -6.15 -20.01 13.49
C GLU A 44 -6.17 -18.49 13.39
N LEU A 45 -7.24 -17.97 12.80
CA LEU A 45 -7.45 -16.53 12.72
C LEU A 45 -7.63 -15.96 14.12
N SER A 46 -6.73 -15.06 14.53
CA SER A 46 -6.82 -14.37 15.81
C SER A 46 -7.38 -12.97 15.64
N LEU A 47 -8.51 -12.69 16.30
CA LEU A 47 -9.12 -11.36 16.28
C LEU A 47 -8.17 -10.30 16.84
N SER A 48 -7.46 -10.59 17.93
CA SER A 48 -6.52 -9.65 18.55
C SER A 48 -5.31 -9.38 17.66
N SER A 49 -4.78 -10.42 17.00
CA SER A 49 -3.70 -10.27 16.00
C SER A 49 -4.16 -9.43 14.83
N THR A 50 -5.36 -9.72 14.29
CA THR A 50 -5.96 -8.98 13.17
C THR A 50 -6.15 -7.51 13.50
N LEU A 51 -6.69 -7.18 14.67
CA LEU A 51 -6.87 -5.78 15.11
C LEU A 51 -5.52 -5.06 15.30
N THR A 52 -4.54 -5.75 15.89
CA THR A 52 -3.20 -5.19 16.08
C THR A 52 -2.54 -4.90 14.73
N LEU A 53 -2.57 -5.85 13.79
CA LEU A 53 -2.09 -5.67 12.43
C LEU A 53 -2.83 -4.54 11.70
N THR A 54 -4.15 -4.43 11.92
CA THR A 54 -4.98 -3.38 11.31
C THR A 54 -4.47 -2.00 11.72
N LEU A 55 -4.16 -1.80 12.99
CA LEU A 55 -3.60 -0.55 13.50
C LEU A 55 -2.17 -0.31 12.99
N VAL A 56 -1.32 -1.35 12.98
CA VAL A 56 0.05 -1.26 12.50
C VAL A 56 0.09 -0.88 11.02
N LEU A 57 -0.82 -1.43 10.21
CA LEU A 57 -0.90 -1.20 8.77
C LEU A 57 -1.41 0.20 8.39
N LEU A 58 -2.02 0.95 9.32
CA LEU A 58 -2.38 2.36 9.05
C LEU A 58 -1.15 3.24 8.79
N LEU A 59 -0.06 3.01 9.51
CA LEU A 59 1.18 3.78 9.36
C LEU A 59 1.85 3.60 7.98
N PRO A 60 2.12 2.37 7.48
CA PRO A 60 2.70 2.20 6.16
C PRO A 60 1.72 2.61 5.07
N LEU A 61 0.41 2.43 5.24
CA LEU A 61 -0.57 2.93 4.27
C LEU A 61 -0.53 4.47 4.15
N LEU A 62 -0.44 5.17 5.27
CA LEU A 62 -0.27 6.62 5.28
C LEU A 62 1.07 7.03 4.67
N GLY A 63 2.16 6.35 5.03
CA GLY A 63 3.49 6.60 4.45
C GLY A 63 3.50 6.42 2.94
N LEU A 64 2.96 5.30 2.45
CA LEU A 64 2.81 5.02 1.02
C LEU A 64 1.95 6.06 0.32
N ARG A 65 0.84 6.51 0.93
CA ARG A 65 0.01 7.57 0.32
C ARG A 65 0.76 8.88 0.19
N ILE A 66 1.51 9.28 1.21
CA ILE A 66 2.33 10.49 1.16
C ILE A 66 3.43 10.35 0.09
N LEU A 67 4.03 9.17 -0.05
CA LEU A 67 5.02 8.89 -1.08
C LEU A 67 4.43 9.03 -2.49
N ASP A 68 3.25 8.45 -2.73
CA ASP A 68 2.52 8.59 -4.00
C ASP A 68 2.28 10.08 -4.31
N ASP A 69 1.70 10.81 -3.36
CA ASP A 69 1.33 12.21 -3.52
C ASP A 69 2.55 13.09 -3.77
N TYR A 70 3.66 12.83 -3.06
CA TYR A 70 4.92 13.55 -3.26
C TYR A 70 5.44 13.44 -4.69
N HIS A 71 5.36 12.25 -5.29
CA HIS A 71 5.81 12.04 -6.65
C HIS A 71 4.81 12.54 -7.72
N ASP A 72 3.59 12.88 -7.32
CA ASP A 72 2.56 13.49 -8.17
C ASP A 72 2.45 15.01 -8.00
N VAL A 73 3.24 15.65 -7.11
CA VAL A 73 3.14 17.10 -6.79
C VAL A 73 3.12 18.00 -8.02
N GLU A 74 4.01 17.81 -8.98
CA GLU A 74 4.07 18.69 -10.16
C GLU A 74 2.85 18.50 -11.08
N LEU A 75 2.32 17.28 -11.19
CA LEU A 75 1.09 17.01 -11.92
C LEU A 75 -0.12 17.58 -11.18
N ASP A 76 -0.13 17.46 -9.85
CA ASP A 76 -1.19 17.96 -9.00
C ASP A 76 -1.24 19.49 -8.99
N ARG A 77 -0.10 20.19 -9.07
CA ARG A 77 -0.07 21.65 -9.24
C ARG A 77 -0.76 22.11 -10.52
N LEU A 78 -0.68 21.31 -11.59
CA LEU A 78 -1.31 21.62 -12.87
C LEU A 78 -2.79 21.23 -12.91
N ARG A 79 -3.15 20.06 -12.36
CA ARG A 79 -4.49 19.47 -12.50
C ARG A 79 -5.43 19.77 -11.34
N THR A 80 -4.88 19.97 -10.15
CA THR A 80 -5.62 20.11 -8.89
C THR A 80 -4.87 21.08 -7.96
N PRO A 81 -4.78 22.38 -8.33
CA PRO A 81 -3.93 23.36 -7.64
C PRO A 81 -4.32 23.57 -6.17
N ASP A 82 -5.55 23.21 -5.78
CA ASP A 82 -6.04 23.36 -4.40
C ASP A 82 -5.48 22.32 -3.42
N ARG A 83 -4.87 21.23 -3.92
CA ARG A 83 -4.30 20.17 -3.07
C ARG A 83 -3.25 20.72 -2.12
N VAL A 84 -3.34 20.33 -0.84
CA VAL A 84 -2.43 20.83 0.21
C VAL A 84 -0.96 20.63 -0.17
N LEU A 85 -0.60 19.44 -0.66
CA LEU A 85 0.79 19.14 -1.01
C LEU A 85 1.29 19.92 -2.24
N GLY A 86 0.40 20.20 -3.20
CA GLY A 86 0.70 21.00 -4.38
C GLY A 86 1.04 22.46 -4.03
N ARG A 87 0.34 23.01 -3.02
CA ARG A 87 0.54 24.37 -2.48
C ARG A 87 1.66 24.48 -1.45
N SER A 88 2.14 23.35 -0.92
CA SER A 88 3.18 23.35 0.10
C SER A 88 4.46 23.99 -0.43
N ALA A 89 5.01 24.93 0.34
CA ALA A 89 6.32 25.54 0.04
C ALA A 89 7.47 24.53 0.20
N ASN A 90 7.26 23.44 0.96
CA ASN A 90 8.28 22.45 1.27
C ASN A 90 7.76 21.00 1.13
N PRO A 91 7.47 20.53 -0.10
CA PRO A 91 6.97 19.17 -0.33
C PRO A 91 7.98 18.10 0.13
N ARG A 92 9.29 18.42 0.20
CA ARG A 92 10.34 17.50 0.68
C ARG A 92 10.20 17.14 2.15
N ALA A 93 9.50 17.94 2.96
CA ALA A 93 9.22 17.58 4.34
C ALA A 93 8.24 16.39 4.42
N TYR A 94 7.26 16.31 3.51
CA TYR A 94 6.34 15.18 3.42
C TYR A 94 7.03 13.88 3.00
N LEU A 95 7.99 13.94 2.07
CA LEU A 95 8.81 12.77 1.74
C LEU A 95 9.54 12.21 2.97
N ARG A 96 10.08 13.09 3.82
CA ARG A 96 10.74 12.69 5.07
C ARG A 96 9.74 12.09 6.06
N ILE A 97 8.56 12.69 6.21
CA ILE A 97 7.47 12.12 7.03
C ILE A 97 7.09 10.73 6.53
N SER A 98 6.92 10.55 5.22
CA SER A 98 6.66 9.25 4.60
C SER A 98 7.71 8.21 4.98
N HIS A 99 9.01 8.52 4.82
CA HIS A 99 10.08 7.60 5.17
C HIS A 99 10.09 7.27 6.68
N LEU A 100 9.82 8.26 7.54
CA LEU A 100 9.74 8.04 8.97
C LEU A 100 8.57 7.11 9.34
N LEU A 101 7.38 7.33 8.76
CA LEU A 101 6.21 6.48 8.99
C LEU A 101 6.47 5.04 8.54
N LEU A 102 7.07 4.85 7.36
CA LEU A 102 7.44 3.55 6.85
C LEU A 102 8.46 2.88 7.77
N LEU A 103 9.55 3.57 8.13
CA LEU A 103 10.56 3.04 9.03
C LEU A 103 9.99 2.63 10.39
N CYS A 104 9.18 3.50 11.02
CA CYS A 104 8.50 3.19 12.28
C CYS A 104 7.57 1.99 12.15
N SER A 105 6.83 1.86 11.04
CA SER A 105 5.96 0.70 10.81
C SER A 105 6.74 -0.60 10.71
N TRP A 106 7.90 -0.58 10.04
CA TRP A 106 8.75 -1.74 9.85
C TRP A 106 9.45 -2.17 11.13
N ILE A 107 9.94 -1.20 11.91
CA ILE A 107 10.45 -1.46 13.27
C ILE A 107 9.34 -2.03 14.15
N GLY A 108 8.14 -1.42 14.14
CA GLY A 108 7.00 -1.90 14.92
C GLY A 108 6.60 -3.33 14.56
N ALA A 109 6.49 -3.64 13.27
CA ALA A 109 6.19 -5.00 12.79
C ALA A 109 7.29 -5.99 13.20
N SER A 110 8.56 -5.61 13.10
CA SER A 110 9.69 -6.43 13.54
C SER A 110 9.68 -6.72 15.04
N LEU A 111 9.35 -5.73 15.87
CA LEU A 111 9.22 -5.89 17.31
C LEU A 111 8.04 -6.81 17.66
N LEU A 112 6.89 -6.62 17.02
CA LEU A 112 5.70 -7.44 17.25
C LEU A 112 5.91 -8.92 16.87
N GLN A 113 6.70 -9.17 15.83
CA GLN A 113 6.98 -10.53 15.36
C GLN A 113 8.29 -11.11 15.91
N SER A 114 9.01 -10.37 16.77
CA SER A 114 10.33 -10.76 17.28
C SER A 114 11.29 -11.21 16.17
N SER A 115 11.27 -10.52 15.02
CA SER A 115 11.99 -10.91 13.81
C SER A 115 12.47 -9.70 13.02
N LEU A 116 13.65 -9.78 12.39
CA LEU A 116 14.16 -8.72 11.51
C LEU A 116 13.60 -8.79 10.09
N VAL A 117 12.90 -9.86 9.73
CA VAL A 117 12.41 -10.06 8.36
C VAL A 117 11.41 -8.97 7.93
N PRO A 118 10.43 -8.51 8.76
CA PRO A 118 9.55 -7.41 8.39
C PRO A 118 10.31 -6.12 8.08
N LEU A 119 11.34 -5.83 8.87
CA LEU A 119 12.22 -4.69 8.64
C LEU A 119 12.96 -4.80 7.30
N LEU A 120 13.61 -5.93 7.03
CA LEU A 120 14.34 -6.13 5.78
C LEU A 120 13.41 -6.13 4.56
N GLY A 121 12.28 -6.83 4.63
CA GLY A 121 11.27 -6.86 3.57
C GLY A 121 10.63 -5.50 3.32
N GLY A 122 10.32 -4.76 4.39
CA GLY A 122 9.78 -3.41 4.33
C GLY A 122 10.77 -2.39 3.76
N LEU A 123 12.04 -2.47 4.15
CA LEU A 123 13.11 -1.64 3.57
C LEU A 123 13.31 -1.95 2.09
N LEU A 124 13.32 -3.22 1.69
CA LEU A 124 13.39 -3.64 0.29
C LEU A 124 12.20 -3.10 -0.50
N LEU A 125 10.97 -3.25 0.00
CA LEU A 125 9.77 -2.73 -0.62
C LEU A 125 9.85 -1.20 -0.79
N THR A 126 10.26 -0.48 0.25
CA THR A 126 10.44 0.97 0.21
C THR A 126 11.48 1.37 -0.84
N ALA A 127 12.60 0.66 -0.91
CA ALA A 127 13.65 0.91 -1.90
C ALA A 127 13.16 0.66 -3.34
N LEU A 128 12.42 -0.44 -3.56
CA LEU A 128 11.82 -0.76 -4.86
C LEU A 128 10.81 0.30 -5.30
N LEU A 129 9.96 0.78 -4.39
CA LEU A 129 9.01 1.85 -4.67
C LEU A 129 9.72 3.18 -4.96
N HIS A 130 10.78 3.51 -4.22
CA HIS A 130 11.56 4.70 -4.51
C HIS A 130 12.26 4.62 -5.88
N ALA A 131 12.84 3.46 -6.21
CA ALA A 131 13.42 3.20 -7.52
C ALA A 131 12.38 3.27 -8.64
N TRP A 132 11.17 2.77 -8.38
CA TRP A 132 10.03 2.87 -9.28
C TRP A 132 9.71 4.33 -9.62
N TYR A 133 9.49 5.16 -8.60
CA TYR A 133 9.12 6.56 -8.80
C TYR A 133 10.21 7.40 -9.47
N THR A 134 11.47 7.16 -9.12
CA THR A 134 12.59 7.99 -9.58
C THR A 134 13.10 7.59 -10.96
N ARG A 135 13.08 6.29 -11.31
CA ARG A 135 13.76 5.77 -12.51
C ARG A 135 12.84 5.06 -13.48
N LEU A 136 11.90 4.24 -12.99
CA LEU A 136 11.17 3.29 -13.85
C LEU A 136 9.85 3.86 -14.37
N ARG A 137 9.12 4.62 -13.54
CA ARG A 137 7.81 5.20 -13.91
C ARG A 137 7.88 6.04 -15.19
N ARG A 138 8.98 6.77 -15.39
CA ARG A 138 9.20 7.63 -16.58
C ARG A 138 9.46 6.83 -17.86
N LYS A 139 9.86 5.56 -17.75
CA LYS A 139 10.18 4.71 -18.91
C LYS A 139 8.98 3.94 -19.44
N LEU A 140 7.88 3.87 -18.68
CA LEU A 140 6.68 3.18 -19.11
C LEU A 140 5.75 4.16 -19.82
N SER A 141 5.53 3.91 -21.11
CA SER A 141 4.61 4.69 -21.94
C SER A 141 3.13 4.42 -21.62
N SER A 142 2.82 3.25 -21.05
CA SER A 142 1.44 2.86 -20.72
C SER A 142 1.04 3.31 -19.32
N ILE A 143 0.03 4.19 -19.25
CA ILE A 143 -0.64 4.59 -18.00
C ILE A 143 -1.14 3.38 -17.21
N HIS A 144 -1.60 2.32 -17.91
CA HIS A 144 -2.11 1.11 -17.28
C HIS A 144 -1.00 0.28 -16.62
N ALA A 145 0.15 0.14 -17.29
CA ALA A 145 1.29 -0.56 -16.71
C ALA A 145 1.82 0.18 -15.47
N ALA A 146 1.86 1.52 -15.55
CA ALA A 146 2.26 2.34 -14.42
C ALA A 146 1.27 2.22 -13.24
N ALA A 147 -0.03 2.18 -13.52
CA ALA A 147 -1.07 1.97 -12.51
C ALA A 147 -0.96 0.59 -11.87
N LEU A 148 -0.82 -0.48 -12.66
CA LEU A 148 -0.73 -1.84 -12.14
C LEU A 148 0.49 -2.02 -11.23
N CYS A 149 1.67 -1.56 -11.67
CA CYS A 149 2.89 -1.61 -10.87
C CYS A 149 2.78 -0.83 -9.55
N LEU A 150 2.04 0.27 -9.54
CA LEU A 150 1.79 1.02 -8.31
C LEU A 150 0.99 0.19 -7.29
N HIS A 151 0.02 -0.60 -7.75
CA HIS A 151 -0.82 -1.42 -6.87
C HIS A 151 -0.09 -2.66 -6.33
N CYS A 152 1.02 -3.07 -6.95
CA CYS A 152 1.88 -4.14 -6.44
C CYS A 152 2.44 -3.85 -5.03
N LYS A 153 2.38 -2.60 -4.55
CA LYS A 153 2.75 -2.27 -3.17
C LYS A 153 1.88 -3.00 -2.13
N TYR A 154 0.59 -3.22 -2.38
CA TYR A 154 -0.29 -3.89 -1.40
C TYR A 154 0.01 -5.38 -1.26
N PRO A 155 0.13 -6.17 -2.36
CA PRO A 155 0.69 -7.52 -2.28
C PRO A 155 2.09 -7.54 -1.68
N GLY A 156 2.93 -6.54 -1.99
CA GLY A 156 4.26 -6.39 -1.41
C GLY A 156 4.23 -6.22 0.12
N LEU A 157 3.31 -5.41 0.66
CA LEU A 157 3.09 -5.28 2.10
C LEU A 157 2.69 -6.62 2.72
N VAL A 158 1.74 -7.33 2.10
CA VAL A 158 1.25 -8.63 2.59
C VAL A 158 2.39 -9.65 2.59
N LEU A 159 3.18 -9.73 1.52
CA LEU A 159 4.37 -10.58 1.45
C LEU A 159 5.38 -10.25 2.54
N ALA A 160 5.73 -8.97 2.68
CA ALA A 160 6.71 -8.50 3.67
C ALA A 160 6.26 -8.73 5.12
N LEU A 161 4.97 -8.92 5.38
CA LEU A 161 4.46 -9.25 6.72
C LEU A 161 4.19 -10.74 6.91
N SER A 162 3.83 -11.46 5.85
CA SER A 162 3.45 -12.88 5.93
C SER A 162 4.65 -13.82 5.90
N LEU A 163 5.66 -13.56 5.06
CA LEU A 163 6.88 -14.38 4.98
C LEU A 163 7.67 -14.40 6.29
N CYS A 164 7.43 -13.41 7.14
CA CYS A 164 8.11 -13.19 8.41
C CYS A 164 7.61 -14.08 9.55
N SER A 165 6.42 -14.67 9.39
CA SER A 165 5.83 -15.54 10.39
C SER A 165 6.53 -16.90 10.52
N GLY A 166 7.48 -17.24 9.62
CA GLY A 166 8.13 -18.58 9.57
C GLY A 166 7.17 -19.72 9.21
N GLU A 167 5.88 -19.42 9.18
CA GLU A 167 4.75 -20.31 9.02
C GLU A 167 4.08 -20.13 7.66
N GLY A 168 4.32 -19.02 6.96
CA GLY A 168 3.75 -18.77 5.64
C GLY A 168 4.19 -19.81 4.62
N SER A 169 3.25 -20.66 4.16
CA SER A 169 3.48 -21.50 3.00
C SER A 169 3.29 -20.65 1.74
N GLY A 170 4.25 -20.66 0.83
CA GLY A 170 4.12 -19.99 -0.48
C GLY A 170 2.83 -20.40 -1.21
N SER A 171 2.36 -21.64 -1.00
CA SER A 171 1.09 -22.14 -1.54
C SER A 171 -0.15 -21.40 -1.01
N ARG A 172 -0.13 -20.91 0.25
CA ARG A 172 -1.24 -20.11 0.83
C ARG A 172 -1.23 -18.69 0.32
N LEU A 173 -0.05 -18.10 0.11
CA LEU A 173 0.09 -16.73 -0.39
C LEU A 173 -0.25 -16.63 -1.88
N ALA A 174 -0.01 -17.68 -2.67
CA ALA A 174 -0.27 -17.70 -4.10
C ALA A 174 -1.69 -17.23 -4.51
N PRO A 175 -2.79 -17.70 -3.89
CA PRO A 175 -4.14 -17.19 -4.18
C PRO A 175 -4.46 -15.85 -3.49
N ILE A 176 -3.81 -15.52 -2.37
CA ILE A 176 -4.07 -14.30 -1.59
C ILE A 176 -3.53 -13.06 -2.29
N LEU A 177 -2.33 -13.11 -2.88
CA LEU A 177 -1.71 -11.92 -3.48
C LEU A 177 -2.49 -11.38 -4.69
N PRO A 178 -2.97 -12.20 -5.63
CA PRO A 178 -3.89 -11.75 -6.67
C PRO A 178 -5.17 -11.20 -6.05
N ALA A 179 -5.75 -11.85 -5.03
CA ALA A 179 -6.94 -11.37 -4.35
C ALA A 179 -6.77 -9.94 -3.82
N VAL A 180 -5.68 -9.70 -3.09
CA VAL A 180 -5.30 -8.39 -2.56
C VAL A 180 -5.15 -7.38 -3.70
N LEU A 181 -4.44 -7.73 -4.76
CA LEU A 181 -4.27 -6.87 -5.92
C LEU A 181 -5.63 -6.47 -6.51
N SER A 182 -6.56 -7.41 -6.64
CA SER A 182 -7.88 -7.13 -7.19
C SER A 182 -8.78 -6.29 -6.31
N VAL A 183 -8.83 -6.60 -5.02
CA VAL A 183 -9.68 -5.81 -4.13
C VAL A 183 -9.12 -4.40 -3.99
N THR A 184 -7.81 -4.22 -3.96
CA THR A 184 -7.19 -2.89 -3.92
C THR A 184 -7.40 -2.11 -5.22
N LEU A 185 -7.34 -2.75 -6.39
CA LEU A 185 -7.71 -2.13 -7.66
C LEU A 185 -9.18 -1.71 -7.71
N LEU A 186 -10.11 -2.55 -7.24
CA LEU A 186 -11.53 -2.17 -7.12
C LEU A 186 -11.70 -0.99 -6.20
N TYR A 187 -11.07 -1.07 -5.04
CA TYR A 187 -11.18 -0.04 -4.03
C TYR A 187 -10.71 1.31 -4.57
N GLU A 188 -9.56 1.36 -5.24
CA GLU A 188 -9.06 2.59 -5.88
C GLU A 188 -9.97 3.04 -7.03
N PHE A 189 -10.54 2.11 -7.81
CA PHE A 189 -11.54 2.43 -8.85
C PHE A 189 -12.80 3.08 -8.27
N LEU A 190 -13.29 2.61 -7.12
CA LEU A 190 -14.48 3.15 -6.46
C LEU A 190 -14.21 4.53 -5.82
N HIS A 191 -12.99 4.77 -5.34
CA HIS A 191 -12.67 5.96 -4.54
C HIS A 191 -11.91 7.06 -5.29
N ASP A 192 -11.19 6.76 -6.37
CA ASP A 192 -10.42 7.75 -7.12
C ASP A 192 -10.92 7.85 -8.59
N THR A 193 -11.38 9.05 -8.94
CA THR A 193 -11.88 9.39 -10.29
C THR A 193 -10.85 9.21 -11.38
N ARG A 194 -9.55 9.26 -11.07
CA ARG A 194 -8.46 9.06 -12.03
C ARG A 194 -8.48 7.65 -12.62
N TYR A 195 -8.80 6.64 -11.82
CA TYR A 195 -8.83 5.25 -12.27
C TYR A 195 -10.12 4.89 -13.01
N ARG A 196 -11.22 5.60 -12.78
CA ARG A 196 -12.47 5.43 -13.55
C ARG A 196 -12.30 5.71 -15.04
N GLN A 197 -11.33 6.53 -15.42
CA GLN A 197 -11.02 6.82 -16.82
C GLN A 197 -10.21 5.69 -17.50
N ALA A 198 -9.60 4.78 -16.73
CA ALA A 198 -8.85 3.62 -17.20
C ALA A 198 -9.68 2.30 -17.15
N ALA A 199 -11.01 2.43 -17.08
CA ALA A 199 -11.96 1.37 -16.72
C ALA A 199 -11.80 0.02 -17.45
N PRO A 200 -11.70 -0.08 -18.78
CA PRO A 200 -11.86 -1.37 -19.46
C PRO A 200 -10.73 -2.37 -19.16
N LEU A 201 -9.48 -1.89 -19.03
CA LEU A 201 -8.35 -2.76 -18.73
C LEU A 201 -8.31 -3.14 -17.24
N LEU A 202 -8.73 -2.23 -16.37
CA LEU A 202 -8.91 -2.51 -14.94
C LEU A 202 -10.00 -3.57 -14.74
N THR A 203 -11.15 -3.45 -15.41
CA THR A 203 -12.21 -4.46 -15.38
C THR A 203 -11.72 -5.81 -15.89
N PHE A 204 -10.91 -5.84 -16.96
CA PHE A 204 -10.31 -7.09 -17.46
C PHE A 204 -9.36 -7.73 -16.45
N CYS A 205 -8.40 -6.96 -15.89
CA CYS A 205 -7.52 -7.46 -14.83
C CYS A 205 -8.32 -7.95 -13.62
N TRP A 206 -9.43 -7.29 -13.32
CA TRP A 206 -10.32 -7.63 -12.22
C TRP A 206 -11.06 -8.96 -12.45
N CYS A 207 -11.66 -9.14 -13.63
CA CYS A 207 -12.27 -10.41 -14.05
C CYS A 207 -11.26 -11.57 -14.03
N LEU A 208 -10.05 -11.34 -14.55
CA LEU A 208 -8.99 -12.35 -14.59
C LEU A 208 -8.59 -12.78 -13.17
N THR A 209 -8.46 -11.82 -12.27
CA THR A 209 -8.02 -12.12 -10.92
C THR A 209 -9.12 -12.75 -10.06
N LEU A 210 -10.38 -12.33 -10.23
CA LEU A 210 -11.54 -12.99 -9.61
C LEU A 210 -11.63 -14.44 -10.08
N LEU A 211 -11.39 -14.70 -11.37
CA LEU A 211 -11.31 -16.05 -11.93
C LEU A 211 -10.18 -16.86 -11.27
N LEU A 212 -8.98 -16.31 -11.15
CA LEU A 212 -7.83 -16.98 -10.51
C LEU A 212 -8.09 -17.28 -9.02
N LEU A 213 -8.75 -16.36 -8.31
CA LEU A 213 -9.20 -16.52 -6.93
C LEU A 213 -10.18 -17.69 -6.79
N LEU A 214 -11.19 -17.72 -7.67
CA LEU A 214 -12.20 -18.79 -7.70
C LEU A 214 -11.56 -20.14 -7.98
N LEU A 215 -10.64 -20.20 -8.96
CA LEU A 215 -9.89 -21.41 -9.28
C LEU A 215 -9.01 -21.88 -8.11
N GLY A 216 -8.34 -20.95 -7.42
CA GLY A 216 -7.53 -21.28 -6.24
C GLY A 216 -8.36 -21.79 -5.05
N LEU A 217 -9.52 -21.16 -4.80
CA LEU A 217 -10.47 -21.62 -3.78
C LEU A 217 -11.01 -23.02 -4.10
N LEU A 218 -11.40 -23.26 -5.36
CA LEU A 218 -11.90 -24.57 -5.81
C LEU A 218 -10.82 -25.66 -5.70
N ALA A 219 -9.58 -25.35 -6.07
CA ALA A 219 -8.47 -26.29 -5.97
C ALA A 219 -8.13 -26.65 -4.52
N ASN A 220 -8.22 -25.69 -3.60
CA ASN A 220 -8.00 -25.90 -2.17
C ASN A 220 -9.15 -26.71 -1.53
N LEU A 221 -10.41 -26.42 -1.89
CA LEU A 221 -11.58 -27.21 -1.48
C LEU A 221 -11.54 -28.65 -2.02
N ALA A 222 -10.96 -28.86 -3.19
CA ALA A 222 -10.79 -30.17 -3.79
C ALA A 222 -9.61 -30.98 -3.19
N GLY A 223 -8.81 -30.38 -2.29
CA GLY A 223 -7.62 -31.03 -1.72
C GLY A 223 -6.49 -31.27 -2.73
N VAL A 224 -6.45 -30.49 -3.83
CA VAL A 224 -5.51 -30.67 -4.95
C VAL A 224 -4.23 -29.84 -4.76
N LEU A 225 -4.17 -28.95 -3.76
CA LEU A 225 -3.05 -28.03 -3.48
C LEU A 225 -2.56 -28.09 -2.04
#